data_AF-A0A7J8AST8-F1
#
_entry.id   AF-A0A7J8AST8-F1
#
_cell.length_a   1.000
_cell.length_b   1.000
_cell.length_c   1.000
_cell.angle_alpha   90.00
_cell.angle_beta   90.00
_cell.angle_gamma   90.00
#
_symmetry.space_group_name_H-M   'P 1'
#
loop_
_entity.id
_entity.type
_entity.pdbx_description
1 polymer ?
#
loop_
_entity_poly.entity_id
_entity_poly.type
_entity_poly.pdbx_seq_one_letter_code
_entity_poly.pdbx_strand_id
1 'polypeptide(L)'
;MNETDLAGPILFCVALGATLLLAGKVQFGYIYGMSGIGCLGIYALLNLMSSSGVSYGCVASVLGYCLLPMVILSGSAVFFSLQGMIGTVLALVIIVWCSLSASKIFISALDMEGQQLLVAYPCALLYGLFALLTVF
;
A
#
# COMPACT_ATOMS: atom_id res chain seq x y z
N MET A 1 -1.02 19.12 15.96
CA MET A 1 -1.18 18.02 16.94
C MET A 1 -1.43 16.77 16.10
N ASN A 2 -0.36 16.26 15.50
CA ASN A 2 -0.43 15.23 14.45
C ASN A 2 -0.35 13.86 15.13
N GLU A 3 -1.46 13.48 15.78
CA GLU A 3 -1.63 12.13 16.32
C GLU A 3 -1.36 11.17 15.16
N THR A 4 -0.22 10.50 15.24
CA THR A 4 0.25 9.66 14.14
C THR A 4 -0.51 8.36 14.31
N ASP A 5 -1.65 8.23 13.62
CA ASP A 5 -2.57 7.09 13.72
C ASP A 5 -1.95 5.82 13.11
N LEU A 6 -0.81 5.39 13.65
CA LEU A 6 -0.10 4.18 13.24
C LEU A 6 -0.95 2.92 13.46
N ALA A 7 -1.92 2.99 14.38
CA ALA A 7 -2.86 1.92 14.65
C ALA A 7 -3.69 1.54 13.41
N GLY A 8 -4.11 2.51 12.60
CA GLY A 8 -4.90 2.27 11.38
C GLY A 8 -4.16 1.43 10.34
N PRO A 9 -2.98 1.87 9.84
CA PRO A 9 -2.10 1.11 8.94
C PRO A 9 -1.77 -0.29 9.44
N ILE A 10 -1.45 -0.42 10.72
CA ILE A 10 -1.12 -1.72 11.32
C ILE A 10 -2.36 -2.62 11.28
N LEU A 11 -3.53 -2.09 11.64
CA LEU A 11 -4.80 -2.81 11.56
C LEU A 11 -5.11 -3.26 10.13
N PHE A 12 -4.92 -2.41 9.12
CA PHE A 12 -5.13 -2.77 7.71
C PHE A 12 -4.15 -3.83 7.22
N CYS A 13 -2.87 -3.76 7.59
CA CYS A 13 -1.90 -4.80 7.29
C CYS A 13 -2.26 -6.14 7.95
N VAL A 14 -2.69 -6.12 9.21
CA VAL A 14 -3.14 -7.33 9.92
C VAL A 14 -4.42 -7.88 9.29
N ALA A 15 -5.38 -7.03 8.90
CA ALA A 15 -6.60 -7.44 8.23
C ALA A 15 -6.33 -8.07 6.86
N LEU A 16 -5.40 -7.49 6.09
CA LEU A 16 -4.94 -8.07 4.83
C LEU A 16 -4.30 -9.45 5.07
N GLY A 17 -3.42 -9.57 6.06
CA GLY A 17 -2.81 -10.83 6.44
C GLY A 17 -3.83 -11.87 6.93
N ALA A 18 -4.83 -11.46 7.70
CA ALA A 18 -5.88 -12.34 8.22
C ALA A 18 -6.81 -12.84 7.09
N THR A 19 -7.17 -11.98 6.14
CA THR A 19 -7.98 -12.37 4.97
C THR A 19 -7.22 -13.33 4.05
N LEU A 20 -5.92 -13.12 3.81
CA LEU A 20 -5.10 -14.11 3.07
C LEU A 20 -4.96 -15.45 3.82
N LEU A 21 -4.84 -15.41 5.15
CA LEU A 21 -4.76 -16.61 5.98
C LEU A 21 -6.06 -17.42 5.89
N LEU A 22 -7.21 -16.74 5.92
CA LEU A 22 -8.53 -17.35 5.67
C LEU A 22 -8.66 -17.92 4.25
N ALA A 23 -8.04 -17.29 3.25
CA ALA A 23 -7.94 -17.81 1.89
C ALA A 23 -6.96 -19.00 1.75
N GLY A 24 -6.31 -19.43 2.85
CA GLY A 24 -5.38 -20.56 2.88
C GLY A 24 -3.93 -20.21 2.48
N LYS A 25 -3.61 -18.93 2.27
CA LYS A 25 -2.26 -18.46 1.93
C LYS A 25 -1.54 -17.92 3.17
N VAL A 26 -0.57 -18.68 3.68
CA VAL A 26 0.23 -18.26 4.85
C VAL A 26 1.40 -17.38 4.40
N GLN A 27 1.12 -16.11 4.12
CA GLN A 27 2.10 -15.10 3.67
C GLN A 27 2.24 -13.92 4.64
N PHE A 28 1.81 -14.09 5.90
CA PHE A 28 1.78 -13.01 6.89
C PHE A 28 3.15 -12.35 7.10
N GLY A 29 4.22 -13.17 7.16
CA GLY A 29 5.59 -12.66 7.28
C GLY A 29 6.07 -11.86 6.06
N TYR A 30 5.67 -12.28 4.84
CA TYR A 30 5.99 -11.57 3.60
C TYR A 30 5.31 -10.21 3.54
N ILE A 31 4.04 -10.14 3.93
CA ILE A 31 3.29 -8.88 3.96
C ILE A 31 3.96 -7.90 4.92
N TYR A 32 4.26 -8.34 6.14
CA TYR A 32 4.85 -7.48 7.16
C TYR A 32 6.27 -7.03 6.80
N GLY A 33 7.11 -7.96 6.33
CA GLY A 33 8.50 -7.68 5.93
C GLY A 33 8.58 -6.73 4.73
N MET A 34 7.81 -7.00 3.67
CA MET A 34 7.82 -6.16 2.47
C MET A 34 7.13 -4.82 2.70
N SER A 35 6.11 -4.74 3.57
CA SER A 35 5.54 -3.46 4.01
C SER A 35 6.57 -2.62 4.76
N GLY A 36 7.33 -3.20 5.68
CA GLY A 36 8.34 -2.48 6.45
C GLY A 36 9.48 -1.95 5.56
N ILE A 37 10.03 -2.80 4.69
CA ILE A 37 11.07 -2.43 3.73
C ILE A 37 10.54 -1.38 2.74
N GLY A 38 9.30 -1.54 2.28
CA GLY A 38 8.65 -0.62 1.37
C GLY A 38 8.41 0.77 1.97
N CYS A 39 7.91 0.84 3.21
CA CYS A 39 7.78 2.09 3.96
C CYS A 39 9.14 2.77 4.16
N LEU A 40 10.18 2.01 4.53
CA LEU A 40 11.55 2.52 4.65
C LEU A 40 12.09 3.07 3.32
N GLY A 41 11.86 2.36 2.22
CA GLY A 41 12.28 2.78 0.88
C GLY A 41 11.62 4.07 0.44
N ILE A 42 10.29 4.19 0.62
CA ILE A 42 9.55 5.40 0.28
C ILE A 42 9.94 6.56 1.20
N TYR A 43 10.14 6.30 2.49
CA TYR A 43 10.66 7.29 3.43
C TYR A 43 12.03 7.82 3.00
N ALA A 44 12.96 6.94 2.64
CA ALA A 44 14.29 7.34 2.18
C ALA A 44 14.22 8.16 0.88
N LEU A 45 13.39 7.74 -0.08
CA LEU A 45 13.17 8.48 -1.33
C LEU A 45 12.59 9.87 -1.07
N LEU A 46 11.53 9.98 -0.27
CA LEU A 46 10.88 11.25 0.04
C LEU A 46 11.83 12.19 0.80
N ASN A 47 12.63 11.67 1.73
CA ASN A 47 13.62 12.45 2.46
C ASN A 47 14.78 12.95 1.58
N LEU A 48 15.06 12.25 0.47
CA LEU A 48 16.09 12.65 -0.50
C LEU A 48 15.55 13.67 -1.52
N MET A 49 14.24 13.62 -1.78
CA MET A 49 13.56 14.49 -2.74
C MET A 49 13.08 15.82 -2.14
N SER A 50 12.73 15.85 -0.86
CA SER A 50 12.17 17.04 -0.19
C SER A 50 13.18 17.74 0.72
N SER A 51 13.17 19.07 0.71
CA SER A 51 13.90 19.91 1.67
C SER A 51 13.28 19.92 3.06
N SER A 52 11.96 19.65 3.16
CA SER A 52 11.24 19.41 4.40
C SER A 52 11.08 17.90 4.58
N GLY A 53 11.95 17.29 5.38
CA GLY A 53 11.90 15.84 5.66
C GLY A 53 10.51 15.40 6.15
N VAL A 54 10.13 14.17 5.80
CA VAL A 54 8.83 13.58 6.16
C VAL A 54 9.01 12.71 7.39
N SER A 55 8.04 12.69 8.31
CA SER A 55 8.07 11.73 9.43
C SER A 55 7.78 10.32 8.95
N TYR A 56 8.52 9.33 9.47
CA TYR A 56 8.30 7.91 9.16
C TYR A 56 6.85 7.46 9.37
N GLY A 57 6.21 7.96 10.44
CA GLY A 57 4.82 7.63 10.73
C GLY A 57 3.81 8.24 9.75
N CYS A 58 4.14 9.36 9.10
CA CYS A 58 3.32 9.92 8.01
C CYS A 58 3.34 8.99 6.79
N VAL A 59 4.53 8.53 6.38
CA VAL A 59 4.69 7.60 5.26
C VAL A 59 3.95 6.28 5.52
N ALA A 60 4.12 5.71 6.72
CA ALA A 60 3.40 4.51 7.12
C ALA A 60 1.87 4.71 7.14
N SER A 61 1.41 5.88 7.59
CA SER A 61 -0.02 6.22 7.63
C SER A 61 -0.62 6.31 6.23
N VAL A 62 -0.04 7.13 5.36
CA VAL A 62 -0.54 7.32 3.98
C VAL A 62 -0.55 6.00 3.22
N LEU A 63 0.53 5.22 3.32
CA LEU A 63 0.62 3.93 2.63
C LEU A 63 -0.41 2.93 3.15
N GLY A 64 -0.60 2.88 4.48
CA GLY A 64 -1.54 2.00 5.15
C GLY A 64 -3.01 2.31 4.85
N TYR A 65 -3.41 3.58 4.87
CA TYR A 65 -4.79 3.96 4.52
C TYR A 65 -5.12 3.64 3.07
N CYS A 66 -4.14 3.81 2.17
CA CYS A 66 -4.31 3.42 0.77
C CYS A 66 -4.32 1.90 0.55
N LEU A 67 -4.05 1.05 1.56
CA LEU A 67 -4.25 -0.40 1.46
C LEU A 67 -5.72 -0.82 1.61
N LEU A 68 -6.62 0.06 2.06
CA LEU A 68 -8.02 -0.28 2.31
C LEU A 68 -8.75 -0.90 1.10
N PRO A 69 -8.61 -0.37 -0.13
CA PRO A 69 -9.20 -1.00 -1.32
C PRO A 69 -8.63 -2.40 -1.60
N MET A 70 -7.37 -2.62 -1.26
CA MET A 70 -6.67 -3.89 -1.41
C MET A 70 -7.20 -4.94 -0.42
N VAL A 71 -7.50 -4.53 0.82
CA VAL A 71 -8.13 -5.41 1.83
C VAL A 71 -9.52 -5.86 1.36
N ILE A 72 -10.29 -4.97 0.75
CA ILE A 72 -11.62 -5.32 0.19
C ILE A 72 -11.48 -6.35 -0.92
N LEU A 73 -10.51 -6.17 -1.83
CA LEU A 73 -10.24 -7.15 -2.88
C LEU A 73 -9.84 -8.52 -2.29
N SER A 74 -8.95 -8.54 -1.31
CA SER A 74 -8.55 -9.76 -0.61
C SER A 74 -9.72 -10.44 0.09
N GLY A 75 -10.58 -9.68 0.77
CA GLY A 75 -11.79 -10.20 1.39
C GLY A 75 -12.74 -10.85 0.38
N SER A 76 -12.88 -10.25 -0.82
CA SER A 76 -13.67 -10.86 -1.90
C SER A 76 -13.06 -12.17 -2.42
N ALA A 77 -11.73 -12.30 -2.38
CA ALA A 77 -11.01 -13.52 -2.79
C ALA A 77 -11.26 -14.72 -1.85
N VAL A 78 -11.70 -14.47 -0.61
CA VAL A 78 -12.08 -15.53 0.34
C VAL A 78 -13.40 -16.20 -0.08
N PHE A 79 -14.34 -15.44 -0.63
CA PHE A 79 -15.66 -15.95 -1.04
C PHE A 79 -15.65 -16.47 -2.48
N PHE A 80 -14.91 -15.81 -3.37
CA PHE A 80 -14.79 -16.16 -4.78
C PHE A 80 -13.33 -16.35 -5.15
N SER A 81 -12.98 -17.46 -5.79
CA SER A 81 -11.62 -17.63 -6.30
C SER A 81 -11.32 -16.54 -7.33
N LEU A 82 -10.39 -15.64 -7.01
CA LEU A 82 -9.94 -14.55 -7.90
C LEU A 82 -9.04 -15.04 -9.05
N GLN A 83 -8.95 -16.35 -9.25
CA GLN A 83 -8.07 -16.99 -10.19
C GLN A 83 -8.60 -16.83 -11.61
N GLY A 84 -8.11 -15.81 -12.32
CA GLY A 84 -8.48 -15.55 -13.71
C GLY A 84 -8.27 -14.09 -14.14
N MET A 85 -8.64 -13.80 -15.38
CA MET A 85 -8.47 -12.46 -16.00
C MET A 85 -9.25 -11.36 -15.26
N ILE A 86 -10.38 -11.71 -14.63
CA ILE A 86 -11.21 -10.75 -13.88
C ILE A 86 -10.49 -10.28 -12.62
N GLY A 87 -9.89 -11.20 -11.86
CA GLY A 87 -9.13 -10.87 -10.64
C GLY A 87 -7.89 -10.04 -10.94
N THR A 88 -7.18 -10.34 -12.04
CA THR A 88 -6.01 -9.54 -12.46
C THR A 88 -6.38 -8.14 -12.93
N VAL A 89 -7.48 -7.97 -13.67
CA VAL A 89 -7.96 -6.65 -14.10
C VAL A 89 -8.40 -5.80 -12.90
N LEU A 90 -9.19 -6.38 -11.99
CA LEU A 90 -9.58 -5.70 -10.74
C LEU A 90 -8.37 -5.30 -9.90
N ALA A 91 -7.39 -6.19 -9.76
CA ALA A 91 -6.15 -5.90 -9.06
C ALA A 91 -5.39 -4.73 -9.70
N LEU A 92 -5.24 -4.69 -11.02
CA LEU A 92 -4.60 -3.58 -11.73
C LEU A 92 -5.30 -2.23 -11.49
N VAL A 93 -6.63 -2.21 -11.57
CA VAL A 93 -7.41 -1.00 -11.30
C VAL A 93 -7.18 -0.51 -9.88
N ILE A 94 -7.16 -1.42 -8.91
CA ILE A 94 -6.92 -1.10 -7.49
C ILE A 94 -5.49 -0.60 -7.27
N ILE A 95 -4.47 -1.24 -7.84
CA ILE A 95 -3.07 -0.80 -7.74
C ILE A 95 -2.92 0.63 -8.26
N VAL A 96 -3.50 0.92 -9.43
CA VAL A 96 -3.45 2.26 -10.03
C VAL A 96 -4.16 3.26 -9.13
N TRP A 97 -5.34 2.93 -8.61
CA TRP A 97 -6.10 3.81 -7.73
C TRP A 97 -5.37 4.10 -6.41
N CYS A 98 -4.85 3.07 -5.76
CA CYS A 98 -4.08 3.18 -4.52
C CYS A 98 -2.80 3.99 -4.72
N SER A 99 -2.07 3.74 -5.81
CA SER A 99 -0.83 4.46 -6.11
C SER A 99 -1.07 5.93 -6.43
N LEU A 100 -2.10 6.24 -7.24
CA LEU A 100 -2.46 7.62 -7.54
C LEU A 100 -2.92 8.35 -6.29
N SER A 101 -3.74 7.72 -5.45
CA SER A 101 -4.21 8.30 -4.19
C SER A 101 -3.06 8.59 -3.22
N ALA A 102 -2.17 7.62 -3.01
CA ALA A 102 -1.00 7.80 -2.14
C ALA A 102 -0.08 8.93 -2.65
N SER A 103 0.19 8.95 -3.95
CA SER A 103 1.08 9.96 -4.56
C SER A 103 0.52 11.38 -4.46
N LYS A 104 -0.80 11.54 -4.61
CA LYS A 104 -1.47 12.83 -4.42
C LYS A 104 -1.33 13.34 -2.98
N ILE A 105 -1.50 12.46 -1.99
CA ILE A 105 -1.35 12.83 -0.58
C ILE A 105 0.10 13.20 -0.26
N PHE A 106 1.09 12.46 -0.78
CA PHE A 106 2.50 12.80 -0.58
C PHE A 106 2.87 14.16 -1.19
N ILE A 107 2.44 14.45 -2.41
CA ILE A 107 2.72 15.76 -3.03
C ILE A 107 2.10 16.88 -2.24
N SER A 108 0.85 16.71 -1.81
CA SER A 108 0.16 17.71 -0.99
C SER A 108 0.82 17.90 0.38
N ALA A 109 1.48 16.88 0.92
CA ALA A 109 2.16 16.94 2.21
C ALA A 109 3.59 17.50 2.12
N LEU A 110 4.25 17.39 0.97
CA LEU A 110 5.65 17.84 0.76
C LEU A 110 5.77 19.07 -0.17
N ASP A 111 4.65 19.62 -0.65
CA ASP A 111 4.59 20.76 -1.58
C ASP A 111 5.39 20.54 -2.88
N MET A 112 5.41 19.29 -3.35
CA MET A 112 6.22 18.87 -4.50
C MET A 112 5.44 18.93 -5.82
N GLU A 113 5.17 20.12 -6.32
CA GLU A 113 4.45 20.32 -7.58
C GLU A 113 5.24 19.73 -8.77
N GLY A 114 4.64 18.78 -9.50
CA GLY A 114 5.19 18.21 -10.75
C GLY A 114 5.92 16.86 -10.64
N GLN A 115 6.22 16.34 -9.44
CA GLN A 115 6.97 15.07 -9.28
C GLN A 115 6.10 13.84 -8.97
N GLN A 116 4.78 13.92 -9.26
CA GLN A 116 3.82 12.85 -8.93
C GLN A 116 4.20 11.48 -9.49
N LEU A 117 4.62 11.44 -10.76
CA LEU A 117 4.95 10.18 -11.42
C LEU A 117 6.16 9.49 -10.78
N LEU A 118 7.08 10.27 -10.22
CA LEU A 118 8.29 9.75 -9.56
C LEU A 118 7.95 9.04 -8.24
N VAL A 119 6.95 9.55 -7.50
CA VAL A 119 6.46 8.94 -6.25
C VAL A 119 5.45 7.81 -6.53
N ALA A 120 4.68 7.92 -7.61
CA ALA A 120 3.71 6.90 -8.01
C ALA A 120 4.35 5.58 -8.44
N TYR A 121 5.55 5.63 -9.00
CA TYR A 121 6.26 4.43 -9.42
C TYR A 121 6.60 3.48 -8.25
N PRO A 122 7.33 3.90 -7.20
CA PRO A 122 7.61 3.03 -6.05
C PRO A 122 6.34 2.64 -5.29
N CYS A 123 5.33 3.51 -5.21
CA CYS A 123 4.03 3.15 -4.62
C CYS A 123 3.33 2.04 -5.42
N ALA A 124 3.28 2.16 -6.75
CA ALA A 124 2.66 1.15 -7.61
C ALA A 124 3.37 -0.19 -7.52
N LEU A 125 4.71 -0.19 -7.40
CA LEU A 125 5.50 -1.42 -7.25
C LEU A 125 5.18 -2.13 -5.93
N LEU A 126 5.08 -1.36 -4.83
CA LEU A 126 4.71 -1.88 -3.51
C LEU A 126 3.28 -2.42 -3.48
N TYR A 127 2.29 -1.68 -4.01
CA TYR A 127 0.90 -2.16 -4.09
C TYR A 127 0.75 -3.33 -5.05
N GLY A 128 1.50 -3.34 -6.16
CA GLY A 128 1.52 -4.44 -7.12
C GLY A 128 2.02 -5.75 -6.50
N LEU A 129 2.98 -5.67 -5.59
CA LEU A 129 3.47 -6.82 -4.84
C LEU A 129 2.39 -7.41 -3.92
N PHE A 130 1.67 -6.57 -3.18
CA PHE A 130 0.53 -7.03 -2.36
C PHE A 130 -0.58 -7.63 -3.20
N ALA A 131 -0.85 -7.04 -4.36
CA ALA A 131 -1.83 -7.57 -5.30
C ALA A 131 -1.44 -8.92 -5.88
N LEU A 132 -0.16 -9.10 -6.23
CA LEU A 132 0.35 -10.37 -6.72
C LEU A 132 0.21 -11.47 -5.65
N LEU A 133 0.53 -11.18 -4.40
CA LEU A 133 0.33 -12.11 -3.26
C LEU A 133 -1.15 -12.44 -3.03
N THR A 134 -2.04 -11.47 -3.27
CA THR A 134 -3.48 -11.66 -3.08
C THR A 134 -4.05 -12.57 -4.18
N VAL A 135 -3.68 -12.34 -5.44
CA VAL A 135 -4.22 -13.06 -6.60
C VAL A 135 -3.57 -14.44 -6.79
N PHE A 136 -2.24 -14.57 -6.64
CA PHE A 136 -1.48 -15.80 -6.89
C PHE A 136 -1.01 -16.47 -5.62
#